data_AF-A0A5D9D9X1-F1
#
_entry.id   AF-A0A5D9D9X1-F1
#
_cell.length_a   1.000
_cell.length_b   1.000
_cell.length_c   1.000
_cell.angle_alpha   90.00
_cell.angle_beta   90.00
_cell.angle_gamma   90.00
#
_symmetry.space_group_name_H-M   'P 1'
#
loop_
_entity.id
_entity.type
_entity.pdbx_description
1 polymer ?
#
loop_
_entity_poly.entity_id
_entity_poly.type
_entity_poly.pdbx_seq_one_letter_code
_entity_poly.pdbx_strand_id
1 'polypeptide(L)'
;MLNLLNTVKGHLDQGGLFDGWSVVFYRWYDDDTAADAPPTVLIRPDGGGTSDQYGQRPDVVIAAMGAVNDPVTPGDLMQAVKLYLLEHFSAPQIVNFEILGDVAGPMMSANGRPVYQLNVRCWTENL
;
A
#
# COMPACT_ATOMS: atom_id res chain seq x y z
N MET A 1 13.40 -8.12 -1.06
CA MET A 1 11.95 -7.81 -1.19
C MET A 1 11.25 -7.67 0.16
N LEU A 2 11.30 -8.64 1.08
CA LEU A 2 10.65 -8.52 2.40
C LEU A 2 11.14 -7.28 3.19
N ASN A 3 12.43 -6.95 3.06
CA ASN A 3 13.01 -5.73 3.65
C ASN A 3 12.35 -4.44 3.11
N LEU A 4 12.13 -4.33 1.79
CA LEU A 4 11.47 -3.16 1.18
C LEU A 4 10.03 -3.01 1.67
N LEU A 5 9.22 -4.07 1.65
CA LEU A 5 7.82 -3.98 2.07
C LEU A 5 7.71 -3.65 3.56
N ASN A 6 8.63 -4.17 4.39
CA ASN A 6 8.72 -3.80 5.78
C ASN A 6 9.13 -2.33 5.97
N THR A 7 10.03 -1.80 5.15
CA THR A 7 10.37 -0.36 5.17
C THR A 7 9.15 0.48 4.82
N VAL A 8 8.42 0.14 3.75
CA VAL A 8 7.19 0.85 3.36
C VAL A 8 6.17 0.81 4.48
N LYS A 9 5.89 -0.38 5.04
CA LYS A 9 4.97 -0.54 6.17
C LYS A 9 5.43 0.31 7.36
N GLY A 10 6.68 0.16 7.78
CA GLY A 10 7.21 0.85 8.96
C GLY A 10 7.23 2.37 8.80
N HIS A 11 7.38 2.87 7.58
CA HIS A 11 7.24 4.30 7.27
C HIS A 11 5.79 4.78 7.43
N LEU A 12 4.83 4.03 6.89
CA LEU A 12 3.40 4.36 7.01
C LEU A 12 2.87 4.20 8.44
N ASP A 13 3.39 3.22 9.20
CA ASP A 13 3.07 3.04 10.63
C ASP A 13 3.52 4.23 11.47
N GLN A 14 4.64 4.89 11.14
CA GLN A 14 5.10 6.09 11.85
C GLN A 14 4.12 7.27 11.69
N GLY A 15 3.33 7.27 10.61
CA GLY A 15 2.23 8.21 10.39
C GLY A 15 0.92 7.83 11.09
N GLY A 16 0.85 6.67 11.77
CA GLY A 16 -0.38 6.18 12.40
C GLY A 16 -1.49 5.78 11.42
N LEU A 17 -1.15 5.59 10.14
CA LEU A 17 -2.16 5.41 9.08
C LEU A 17 -2.90 4.07 9.17
N PHE A 18 -2.30 3.06 9.79
CA PHE A 18 -2.86 1.71 9.86
C PHE A 18 -3.45 1.36 11.23
N ASP A 19 -3.71 2.36 12.07
CA ASP A 19 -4.37 2.15 13.36
C ASP A 19 -5.76 1.51 13.15
N GLY A 20 -5.95 0.31 13.72
CA GLY A 20 -7.17 -0.47 13.57
C GLY A 20 -7.28 -1.29 12.27
N TRP A 21 -6.24 -1.29 11.44
CA TRP A 21 -6.16 -2.10 10.22
C TRP A 21 -5.25 -3.31 10.42
N SER A 22 -5.67 -4.46 9.92
CA SER A 22 -4.76 -5.59 9.73
C SER A 22 -3.85 -5.29 8.53
N VAL A 23 -2.57 -5.67 8.57
CA VAL A 23 -1.64 -5.50 7.44
C VAL A 23 -1.11 -6.86 7.03
N VAL A 24 -1.31 -7.22 5.77
CA VAL A 24 -0.83 -8.46 5.17
C VAL A 24 0.10 -8.16 3.99
N PHE A 25 0.98 -9.11 3.69
CA PHE A 25 1.92 -9.00 2.58
C PHE A 25 1.59 -9.99 1.46
N TYR A 26 1.94 -9.62 0.22
CA TYR A 26 1.90 -10.44 -0.99
C TYR A 26 0.51 -10.78 -1.53
N ARG A 27 -0.41 -11.25 -0.67
CA ARG A 27 -1.79 -11.59 -1.03
C ARG A 27 -2.71 -11.48 0.18
N TRP A 28 -3.99 -11.28 -0.09
CA TRP A 28 -5.04 -11.60 0.89
C TRP A 28 -5.24 -13.11 0.97
N TYR A 29 -5.60 -13.58 2.16
CA TYR A 29 -6.03 -14.94 2.44
C TYR A 29 -7.55 -14.96 2.61
N ASP A 30 -8.14 -16.16 2.58
CA ASP A 30 -9.59 -16.32 2.68
C ASP A 30 -10.14 -15.63 3.93
N ASP A 31 -9.44 -15.78 5.07
CA ASP A 31 -9.77 -15.14 6.34
C ASP A 31 -9.75 -13.61 6.28
N ASP A 32 -8.91 -12.99 5.44
CA ASP A 32 -8.86 -11.53 5.29
C ASP A 32 -10.03 -11.01 4.45
N THR A 33 -10.60 -11.86 3.59
CA THR A 33 -11.62 -11.50 2.59
C THR A 33 -13.03 -11.93 2.99
N ALA A 34 -13.19 -12.63 4.11
CA ALA A 34 -14.50 -12.97 4.66
C ALA A 34 -15.36 -11.71 4.86
N ALA A 35 -16.68 -11.85 4.78
CA ALA A 35 -17.60 -10.71 4.79
C ALA A 35 -17.56 -9.92 6.12
N ASP A 36 -17.28 -10.61 7.23
CA ASP A 36 -17.16 -10.11 8.59
C ASP A 36 -15.71 -9.87 9.03
N ALA A 37 -14.73 -10.15 8.17
CA ALA A 37 -13.33 -9.94 8.49
C ALA A 37 -13.00 -8.45 8.65
N PRO A 38 -12.03 -8.13 9.53
CA PRO A 38 -11.66 -6.74 9.78
C PRO A 38 -11.12 -6.04 8.52
N PRO A 39 -11.14 -4.70 8.50
CA PRO A 39 -10.47 -3.94 7.46
C PRO A 39 -8.99 -4.33 7.36
N THR A 40 -8.52 -4.56 6.15
CA THR A 40 -7.18 -5.10 5.89
C THR A 40 -6.46 -4.34 4.79
N VAL A 41 -5.19 -4.03 5.03
CA VAL A 41 -4.26 -3.44 4.06
C VAL A 41 -3.33 -4.52 3.52
N LEU A 42 -3.24 -4.61 2.20
CA LEU A 42 -2.27 -5.41 1.49
C LEU A 42 -1.11 -4.52 1.02
N ILE A 43 0.12 -4.95 1.30
CA ILE A 43 1.33 -4.37 0.72
C ILE A 43 2.06 -5.45 -0.08
N ARG A 44 2.30 -5.22 -1.37
CA ARG A 44 2.96 -6.21 -2.23
C ARG A 44 3.82 -5.55 -3.32
N PRO A 45 4.84 -6.25 -3.85
CA PRO A 45 5.48 -5.79 -5.08
C PRO A 45 4.49 -5.83 -6.24
N ASP A 46 4.53 -4.84 -7.12
CA ASP A 46 3.74 -4.84 -8.36
C ASP A 46 4.44 -5.63 -9.49
N GLY A 47 5.71 -5.99 -9.29
CA GLY A 47 6.55 -6.58 -10.34
C GLY A 47 7.00 -5.57 -11.42
N GLY A 48 6.47 -4.34 -11.36
CA GLY A 48 6.97 -3.19 -12.09
C GLY A 48 8.25 -2.60 -11.48
N GLY A 49 8.78 -1.58 -12.15
CA GLY A 49 10.01 -0.91 -11.77
C GLY A 49 11.21 -1.32 -12.61
N THR A 50 12.17 -0.40 -12.78
CA THR A 50 13.39 -0.64 -13.55
C THR A 50 14.62 -0.31 -12.73
N SER A 51 15.69 -1.07 -12.93
CA SER A 51 17.01 -0.78 -12.36
C SER A 51 17.92 -0.16 -13.41
N ASP A 52 18.78 0.76 -13.00
CA ASP A 52 19.89 1.26 -13.80
C ASP A 52 21.15 1.44 -12.93
N GLN A 53 22.19 2.05 -13.51
CA GLN A 53 23.47 2.27 -12.82
C GLN A 53 23.36 3.21 -11.59
N TYR A 54 22.24 3.92 -11.42
CA TYR A 54 22.03 4.87 -10.34
C TYR A 54 21.15 4.33 -9.21
N GLY A 55 20.40 3.24 -9.44
CA GLY A 55 19.56 2.67 -8.40
C GLY A 55 18.58 1.62 -8.88
N GLN A 56 17.82 1.08 -7.93
CA GLN A 56 16.63 0.28 -8.21
C GLN A 56 15.38 1.12 -7.96
N ARG A 57 14.32 0.85 -8.74
CA ARG A 57 13.04 1.55 -8.62
C ARG A 57 11.88 0.58 -8.54
N PRO A 58 11.84 -0.35 -7.57
CA PRO A 58 10.75 -1.31 -7.44
C PRO A 58 9.41 -0.60 -7.21
N ASP A 59 8.39 -1.09 -7.90
CA ASP A 59 7.01 -0.63 -7.71
C ASP A 59 6.31 -1.48 -6.64
N VAL A 60 5.57 -0.82 -5.74
CA VAL A 60 4.81 -1.40 -4.65
C VAL A 60 3.35 -1.01 -4.79
N VAL A 61 2.46 -1.99 -4.67
CA VAL A 61 1.01 -1.78 -4.53
C VAL A 61 0.67 -1.76 -3.06
N ILE A 62 -0.06 -0.73 -2.64
CA ILE A 62 -0.73 -0.63 -1.35
C ILE A 62 -2.23 -0.66 -1.64
N ALA A 63 -2.97 -1.59 -1.03
CA ALA A 63 -4.41 -1.70 -1.22
C ALA A 63 -5.14 -1.87 0.10
N ALA A 64 -6.24 -1.15 0.30
CA ALA A 64 -7.10 -1.28 1.46
C ALA A 64 -8.43 -1.94 1.07
N MET A 65 -8.81 -2.97 1.83
CA MET A 65 -10.12 -3.62 1.76
C MET A 65 -10.95 -3.22 2.98
N GLY A 66 -12.04 -2.48 2.74
CA GLY A 66 -13.00 -2.10 3.78
C GLY A 66 -13.97 -3.21 4.12
N ALA A 67 -14.91 -2.96 5.05
CA ALA A 67 -16.03 -3.86 5.29
C ALA A 67 -17.06 -3.77 4.15
N VAL A 68 -17.93 -4.78 4.00
CA VAL A 68 -18.94 -4.85 2.91
C VAL A 68 -19.79 -3.57 2.81
N ASN A 69 -20.16 -2.99 3.96
CA ASN A 69 -21.02 -1.80 4.03
C ASN A 69 -20.24 -0.50 4.29
N ASP A 70 -18.93 -0.51 4.09
CA ASP A 70 -18.06 0.64 4.35
C ASP A 70 -17.14 0.94 3.14
N PRO A 71 -17.68 1.58 2.09
CA PRO A 71 -16.90 1.94 0.91
C PRO A 71 -16.07 3.21 1.10
N VAL A 72 -16.36 4.03 2.11
CA VAL A 72 -15.73 5.35 2.26
C VAL A 72 -14.39 5.25 2.97
N THR A 73 -14.34 4.54 4.10
CA THR A 73 -13.16 4.45 4.94
C THR A 73 -11.90 3.87 4.25
N PRO A 74 -11.94 2.83 3.40
CA PRO A 74 -10.75 2.39 2.67
C PRO A 74 -10.28 3.41 1.61
N GLY A 75 -11.20 4.17 1.01
CA GLY A 75 -10.88 5.22 0.04
C GLY A 75 -10.17 6.41 0.72
N ASP A 76 -10.72 6.86 1.84
CA ASP A 76 -10.12 7.91 2.67
C ASP A 76 -8.74 7.51 3.18
N LEU A 77 -8.56 6.25 3.61
CA LEU A 77 -7.25 5.73 4.00
C LEU A 77 -6.24 5.80 2.85
N MET A 78 -6.60 5.38 1.63
CA MET A 78 -5.67 5.42 0.50
C MET A 78 -5.32 6.85 0.09
N GLN A 79 -6.25 7.80 0.22
CA GLN A 79 -5.94 9.22 0.03
C GLN A 79 -5.01 9.75 1.12
N ALA A 80 -5.21 9.35 2.38
CA ALA A 80 -4.31 9.70 3.48
C ALA A 80 -2.90 9.13 3.27
N VAL A 81 -2.78 7.88 2.81
CA VAL A 81 -1.49 7.28 2.43
C VAL A 81 -0.81 8.07 1.32
N LYS A 82 -1.55 8.45 0.27
CA LYS A 82 -1.01 9.27 -0.83
C LYS A 82 -0.47 10.60 -0.33
N LEU A 83 -1.27 11.33 0.46
CA LEU A 83 -0.87 12.63 1.01
C LEU A 83 0.35 12.51 1.92
N TYR A 84 0.35 11.50 2.80
CA TYR A 84 1.48 11.24 3.68
C TYR A 84 2.77 10.97 2.91
N LEU A 85 2.73 10.16 1.85
CA LEU A 85 3.92 9.87 1.04
C LEU A 85 4.40 11.09 0.23
N LEU A 86 3.52 12.03 -0.11
CA LEU A 86 3.92 13.30 -0.73
C LEU A 86 4.61 14.23 0.27
N GLU A 87 4.15 14.27 1.52
CA GLU A 87 4.72 15.11 2.58
C GLU A 87 5.99 14.49 3.20
N HIS A 88 6.03 13.16 3.29
CA HIS A 88 7.10 12.36 3.88
C HIS A 88 7.70 11.42 2.83
N PHE A 89 8.31 12.02 1.81
CA PHE A 89 8.73 11.35 0.58
C PHE A 89 9.95 10.42 0.69
N SER A 90 10.54 10.23 1.87
CA SER A 90 11.72 9.36 2.04
C SER A 90 11.63 8.51 3.31
N ALA A 91 12.34 7.38 3.29
CA ALA A 91 12.44 6.43 4.40
C ALA A 91 13.84 5.80 4.40
N PRO A 92 14.26 5.05 5.44
CA PRO A 92 15.54 4.36 5.42
C PRO A 92 15.69 3.46 4.17
N GLN A 93 16.75 3.68 3.38
CA GLN A 93 17.02 3.01 2.09
C GLN A 93 16.08 3.37 0.93
N ILE A 94 15.13 4.30 1.13
CA ILE A 94 14.24 4.83 0.08
C ILE A 94 14.43 6.35 0.02
N VAL A 95 15.05 6.83 -1.06
CA VAL A 95 15.35 8.26 -1.23
C VAL A 95 14.15 9.04 -1.76
N ASN A 96 13.21 8.38 -2.42
CA ASN A 96 11.99 8.99 -2.90
C ASN A 96 10.84 7.97 -3.03
N PHE A 97 9.64 8.36 -2.62
CA PHE A 97 8.38 7.72 -2.99
C PHE A 97 7.74 8.50 -4.15
N GLU A 98 7.63 7.86 -5.30
CA GLU A 98 6.97 8.43 -6.47
C GLU A 98 5.58 7.81 -6.63
N ILE A 99 4.55 8.65 -6.61
CA ILE A 99 3.17 8.23 -6.84
C ILE A 99 2.95 8.05 -8.34
N LEU A 100 2.69 6.81 -8.77
CA LEU A 100 2.58 6.46 -10.20
C LEU A 100 1.21 6.78 -10.81
N GLY A 101 0.20 7.01 -9.97
CA GLY A 101 -1.17 7.31 -10.37
C GLY A 101 -2.01 7.74 -9.16
N ASP A 102 -3.22 8.23 -9.43
CA ASP A 102 -4.16 8.53 -8.35
C ASP A 102 -4.69 7.25 -7.68
N VAL A 103 -5.33 7.39 -6.52
CA VAL A 103 -6.01 6.30 -5.83
C VAL A 103 -7.07 5.70 -6.77
N ALA A 104 -6.97 4.40 -7.03
CA ALA A 104 -7.90 3.65 -7.86
C ALA A 104 -8.92 2.89 -7.00
N GLY A 105 -10.21 2.98 -7.34
CA GLY A 105 -11.29 2.26 -6.66
C GLY A 105 -12.62 3.03 -6.62
N PRO A 106 -13.67 2.46 -6.00
CA PRO A 106 -13.67 1.13 -5.43
C PRO A 106 -13.72 0.05 -6.52
N MET A 107 -12.90 -0.98 -6.37
CA MET A 107 -13.11 -2.27 -7.03
C MET A 107 -13.82 -3.18 -6.03
N MET A 108 -14.84 -3.91 -6.47
CA MET A 108 -15.55 -4.84 -5.59
C MET A 108 -14.84 -6.19 -5.60
N SER A 109 -14.48 -6.69 -4.42
CA SER A 109 -14.01 -8.07 -4.26
C SER A 109 -15.13 -9.06 -4.56
N ALA A 110 -14.79 -10.34 -4.75
CA ALA A 110 -15.78 -11.39 -5.01
C ALA A 110 -16.85 -11.50 -3.90
N ASN A 111 -16.49 -11.14 -2.67
CA ASN A 111 -17.38 -11.14 -1.50
C ASN A 111 -18.06 -9.79 -1.27
N GLY A 112 -18.01 -8.87 -2.23
CA GLY A 112 -18.68 -7.57 -2.16
C GLY A 112 -18.00 -6.55 -1.25
N ARG A 113 -16.71 -6.73 -0.93
CA ARG A 113 -15.95 -5.77 -0.11
C ARG A 113 -15.27 -4.73 -1.01
N PRO A 114 -15.33 -3.42 -0.67
CA PRO A 114 -14.72 -2.37 -1.45
C PRO A 114 -13.20 -2.37 -1.28
N VAL A 115 -12.50 -2.27 -2.41
CA VAL A 115 -11.04 -2.24 -2.48
C VAL A 115 -10.59 -0.95 -3.17
N TYR A 116 -9.67 -0.24 -2.52
CA TYR A 116 -8.94 0.89 -3.10
C TYR A 116 -7.45 0.57 -3.13
N GLN A 117 -6.73 1.08 -4.12
CA GLN A 117 -5.29 0.84 -4.25
C GLN A 117 -4.53 2.08 -4.71
N LEU A 118 -3.24 2.10 -4.39
CA LEU A 118 -2.26 3.09 -4.79
C LEU A 118 -0.97 2.38 -5.21
N ASN A 119 -0.44 2.77 -6.37
CA ASN A 119 0.84 2.26 -6.87
C ASN A 119 1.94 3.30 -6.62
N VAL A 120 3.00 2.86 -5.95
CA VAL A 120 4.11 3.72 -5.51
C VAL A 120 5.42 3.13 -5.97
N ARG A 121 6.24 3.93 -6.65
CA ARG A 121 7.62 3.59 -6.98
C ARG A 121 8.55 4.01 -5.86
N CYS A 122 9.30 3.06 -5.34
CA CYS A 122 10.28 3.29 -4.29
C CYS A 122 11.67 3.43 -4.93
N TRP A 123 12.24 4.62 -4.90
CA TRP A 123 13.61 4.85 -5.36
C TRP A 123 14.59 4.42 -4.27
N THR A 124 15.37 3.37 -4.53
CA THR A 124 16.35 2.86 -3.57
C THR A 124 17.77 3.11 -4.08
N GLU A 125 18.66 3.52 -3.18
CA GLU A 125 20.09 3.61 -3.49
C GLU A 125 20.64 2.22 -3.86
N ASN A 126 21.62 2.19 -4.77
CA ASN A 126 22.37 0.96 -5.04
C ASN A 126 23.10 0.55 -3.75
N LEU A 127 22.70 -0.57 -3.16
CA LEU A 127 23.48 -1.30 -2.16
C LEU A 127 24.68 -1.97 -2.83
#